data_AF-A0A973T9P5-F1
#
_entry.id   AF-A0A973T9P5-F1
#
_cell.length_a   1.000
_cell.length_b   1.000
_cell.length_c   1.000
_cell.angle_alpha   90.00
_cell.angle_beta   90.00
_cell.angle_gamma   90.00
#
_symmetry.space_group_name_H-M   'P 1'
#
loop_
_entity.id
_entity.type
_entity.pdbx_description
1 polymer ?
#
loop_
_entity_poly.entity_id
_entity_poly.type
_entity_poly.pdbx_seq_one_letter_code
_entity_poly.pdbx_strand_id
1 'polypeptide(L)' 'MPWIILLLSGALEAVWAAALHRASRVSGRRRFAPAVLFLAAVAASTGGLAFAMQNIPTGTAYAVWVGVGVV' A
#
# COMPACT_ATOMS: atom_id res chain seq x y z
N MET A 1 -6.49 4.42 -16.29
CA MET A 1 -5.10 4.24 -16.77
C MET A 1 -4.33 3.40 -15.75
N PRO A 2 -3.85 2.19 -16.10
CA PRO A 2 -3.18 1.28 -15.16
C PRO A 2 -1.96 1.89 -14.48
N TRP A 3 -1.24 2.79 -15.14
CA TRP A 3 -0.12 3.55 -14.54
C TRP A 3 -0.52 4.49 -13.40
N ILE A 4 -1.66 5.19 -13.50
CA ILE A 4 -2.14 6.07 -12.42
C ILE A 4 -2.53 5.22 -11.20
N ILE A 5 -3.19 4.09 -11.44
CA ILE A 5 -3.57 3.16 -10.38
C ILE A 5 -2.32 2.58 -9.71
N LEU A 6 -1.28 2.25 -10.48
CA LEU A 6 0.00 1.77 -9.97
C LEU A 6 0.71 2.81 -9.09
N LEU A 7 0.75 4.08 -9.54
CA LEU A 7 1.35 5.18 -8.77
C LEU A 7 0.59 5.42 -7.46
N LEU A 8 -0.74 5.46 -7.49
CA LEU A 8 -1.57 5.62 -6.28
C LEU A 8 -1.45 4.42 -5.33
N SER A 9 -1.40 3.22 -5.89
CA SER A 9 -1.17 1.96 -5.16
C SER A 9 0.20 1.94 -4.47
N GLY A 10 1.25 2.42 -5.14
CA GLY A 10 2.59 2.57 -4.56
C GLY A 10 2.66 3.63 -3.47
N ALA A 11 1.99 4.78 -3.65
CA ALA A 11 1.95 5.82 -2.62
C ALA A 11 1.20 5.35 -1.33
N LEU A 12 0.20 4.48 -1.49
CA LEU A 12 -0.47 3.83 -0.36
C LEU A 12 0.47 2.91 0.45
N GLU A 13 1.61 2.52 -0.11
CA GLU A 13 2.61 1.70 0.59
C GLU A 13 3.14 2.40 1.84
N ALA A 14 3.57 3.64 1.69
CA ALA A 14 4.02 4.48 2.80
C ALA A 14 2.92 4.64 3.87
N VAL A 15 1.65 4.73 3.45
CA VAL A 15 0.50 4.90 4.35
C VAL A 15 0.29 3.65 5.22
N TRP A 16 0.24 2.46 4.60
CA TRP A 16 0.04 1.24 5.40
C TRP A 16 1.28 0.90 6.21
N ALA A 17 2.50 1.16 5.72
CA ALA A 17 3.73 0.96 6.48
C ALA A 17 3.76 1.85 7.74
N ALA A 18 3.41 3.14 7.60
CA ALA A 18 3.30 4.06 8.74
C ALA A 18 2.19 3.66 9.72
N ALA A 19 1.05 3.20 9.19
CA ALA A 19 -0.06 2.71 10.02
C ALA A 19 0.32 1.46 10.81
N LEU A 20 1.04 0.52 10.20
CA LEU A 20 1.54 -0.69 10.85
C LEU A 20 2.55 -0.36 11.95
N HIS A 21 3.49 0.54 11.68
CA HIS A 21 4.45 1.02 12.68
C HIS A 21 3.75 1.69 13.86
N ARG A 22 2.72 2.49 13.60
CA ARG A 22 1.93 3.12 14.67
C ARG A 22 1.11 2.10 15.45
N ALA A 23 0.56 1.08 14.78
CA ALA A 23 -0.18 0.00 15.41
C ALA A 23 0.72 -0.90 16.28
N SER A 24 2.00 -1.07 15.94
CA SER A 24 2.95 -1.88 16.73
C SER A 24 3.45 -1.16 17.98
N ARG A 25 3.46 0.18 17.99
CA ARG A 25 3.89 0.98 19.15
C ARG A 25 2.84 1.17 20.24
N VAL A 26 1.58 0.86 19.96
CA VAL A 26 0.47 1.23 20.83
C VAL A 26 -0.30 0.00 21.30
N SER A 27 -0.56 -0.07 22.61
CA SER A 27 -1.27 -1.17 23.26
C SER A 27 -2.73 -0.82 23.56
N GLY A 28 -3.61 -1.82 23.62
CA GLY A 28 -5.01 -1.66 24.00
C GLY A 28 -5.88 -0.97 22.93
N ARG A 29 -6.93 -0.25 23.36
CA ARG A 29 -7.98 0.30 22.48
C ARG A 29 -7.47 1.30 21.43
N ARG A 30 -6.31 1.93 21.68
CA ARG A 30 -5.67 2.85 20.75
C ARG A 30 -5.00 2.17 19.54
N ARG A 31 -4.85 0.83 19.55
CA ARG A 31 -4.35 0.03 18.42
C ARG A 31 -5.40 -0.18 17.32
N PHE A 32 -6.69 -0.08 17.64
CA PHE A 32 -7.77 -0.38 16.70
C PHE A 32 -7.77 0.55 15.49
N ALA A 33 -7.70 1.86 15.70
CA ALA A 33 -7.70 2.84 14.61
C ALA A 33 -6.53 2.64 13.62
N PRO A 34 -5.25 2.57 14.05
CA PRO A 34 -4.14 2.35 13.12
C PRO A 34 -4.16 0.94 12.49
N ALA A 35 -4.70 -0.08 13.17
CA ALA A 35 -4.86 -1.41 12.58
C ALA A 35 -5.90 -1.46 11.45
N VAL A 36 -7.04 -0.77 11.62
CA VAL A 36 -8.06 -0.65 10.57
C VAL A 36 -7.51 0.12 9.37
N LEU A 37 -6.79 1.21 9.63
CA LEU A 37 -6.13 1.98 8.56
C LEU A 37 -5.10 1.12 7.81
N PHE A 38 -4.28 0.34 8.52
CA PHE A 38 -3.34 -0.59 7.90
C PHE A 38 -4.05 -1.59 6.98
N LEU A 39 -5.11 -2.25 7.45
CA LEU A 39 -5.84 -3.25 6.67
C LEU A 39 -6.51 -2.65 5.43
N ALA A 40 -7.12 -1.47 5.57
CA ALA A 40 -7.74 -0.79 4.43
C ALA A 40 -6.70 -0.35 3.40
N ALA A 41 -5.60 0.26 3.86
CA ALA A 41 -4.55 0.77 2.99
C ALA A 41 -3.75 -0.35 2.31
N VAL A 42 -3.45 -1.46 3.01
CA VAL A 42 -2.74 -2.60 2.40
C VAL A 42 -3.62 -3.28 1.36
N ALA A 43 -4.92 -3.45 1.61
CA ALA A 43 -5.85 -4.03 0.64
C ALA A 43 -6.02 -3.14 -0.60
N ALA A 44 -6.14 -1.83 -0.41
CA ALA A 44 -6.19 -0.88 -1.52
C ALA A 44 -4.87 -0.84 -2.31
N SER A 45 -3.73 -0.86 -1.62
CA SER A 45 -2.40 -0.86 -2.23
C SER A 45 -2.17 -2.12 -3.05
N THR A 46 -2.25 -3.31 -2.43
CA THR A 46 -2.04 -4.59 -3.15
C THR A 46 -3.12 -4.87 -4.18
N GLY A 47 -4.37 -4.46 -3.95
CA GLY A 47 -5.45 -4.55 -4.94
C GLY A 47 -5.20 -3.69 -6.18
N GLY A 48 -4.72 -2.45 -6.00
CA GLY A 48 -4.34 -1.58 -7.11
C GLY A 48 -3.16 -2.11 -7.91
N LEU A 49 -2.18 -2.72 -7.26
CA LEU A 49 -1.06 -3.41 -7.91
C LEU A 49 -1.56 -4.59 -8.75
N ALA A 50 -2.39 -5.45 -8.15
CA ALA A 50 -2.99 -6.60 -8.86
C ALA A 50 -3.78 -6.17 -10.10
N PHE A 51 -4.50 -5.05 -10.02
CA PHE A 51 -5.20 -4.47 -11.17
C PHE A 51 -4.24 -3.96 -12.25
N ALA A 52 -3.19 -3.24 -11.85
CA ALA A 52 -2.20 -2.71 -12.80
C ALA A 52 -1.45 -3.84 -13.53
N MET A 53 -1.17 -4.96 -12.85
CA MET A 53 -0.53 -6.15 -13.42
C MET A 53 -1.35 -6.86 -14.50
N GLN A 54 -2.66 -6.57 -14.61
CA GLN A 54 -3.47 -7.09 -15.72
C GLN A 54 -3.06 -6.50 -17.08
N ASN A 55 -2.41 -5.33 -17.08
CA ASN A 55 -2.04 -4.59 -18.29
C ASN A 55 -0.54 -4.27 -18.37
N ILE A 56 0.19 -4.36 -17.25
CA ILE A 56 1.61 -4.05 -17.14
C ILE A 56 2.35 -5.35 -16.78
N PRO A 57 3.50 -5.65 -17.43
CA PRO A 57 4.32 -6.79 -17.05
C PRO A 57 4.66 -6.80 -15.55
N THR A 58 4.51 -7.95 -14.91
CA THR A 58 4.70 -8.13 -13.46
C THR A 58 5.99 -7.52 -12.92
N GLY A 59 7.13 -7.75 -13.60
CA GLY A 59 8.41 -7.20 -13.16
C GLY A 59 8.44 -5.68 -13.18
N THR A 60 7.91 -5.06 -14.23
CA THR A 60 7.82 -3.60 -14.36
C THR A 60 6.87 -3.00 -13.33
N ALA A 61 5.70 -3.60 -13.16
CA ALA A 61 4.70 -3.14 -12.20
C ALA A 61 5.26 -3.17 -10.77
N TYR A 62 5.90 -4.28 -10.38
CA TYR A 62 6.47 -4.44 -9.05
C TYR A 62 7.64 -3.47 -8.80
N ALA A 63 8.54 -3.31 -9.77
CA ALA A 63 9.68 -2.39 -9.65
C ALA A 63 9.22 -0.94 -9.44
N VAL A 64 8.20 -0.49 -10.18
CA VAL A 64 7.64 0.86 -10.04
C VAL A 64 6.86 0.99 -8.73
N TRP A 65 6.05 0.00 -8.37
CA TRP A 65 5.27 0.02 -7.12
C TRP A 65 6.16 0.21 -5.88
N VAL A 66 7.18 -0.64 -5.74
CA VAL A 66 8.18 -0.51 -4.66
C VAL A 66 8.96 0.80 -4.78
N GLY A 67 9.34 1.19 -5.99
CA GLY A 67 10.09 2.43 -6.23
C GLY A 67 9.33 3.68 -5.77
N VAL A 68 8.01 3.72 -5.96
CA VAL A 68 7.15 4.81 -5.48
C VAL A 68 7.02 4.79 -3.96
N GLY A 69 6.91 3.60 -3.34
CA GLY A 69 6.78 3.46 -1.89
C GLY A 69 8.02 3.93 -1.10
N VAL A 70 9.19 4.00 -1.75
CA VAL A 70 10.44 4.49 -1.14
C VAL A 70 10.53 6.02 -1.05
N VAL A 71 9.82 6.74 -1.92
CA VAL A 71 9.87 8.22 -2.02
C VAL A 71 8.98 8.87 -0.95
#